data_AF-A0A9R1I2W5-F1
#
_entry.id   AF-A0A9R1I2W5-F1
#
_cell.length_a   1.000
_cell.length_b   1.000
_cell.length_c   1.000
_cell.angle_alpha   90.00
_cell.angle_beta   90.00
_cell.angle_gamma   90.00
#
_symmetry.space_group_name_H-M   'P 1'
#
loop_
_entity.id
_entity.type
_entity.pdbx_description
1 polymer ?
#
loop_
_entity_poly.entity_id
_entity_poly.type
_entity_poly.pdbx_seq_one_letter_code
_entity_poly.pdbx_strand_id
1 'polypeptide(L)'
;MIQHKKLLLHLYAYQNVQKTPDANQAVIVESKHHECFGILAANDWTVYDGPGHNANLVAHAHGLHLGASMAKENWFICFNMVFVDQRNRFTGSSFKVMGDFQGIAHNGEWAIVGGTGEFAYAQGVIAFRKTQQSERNARIELHVRAMCLSFLRPLLSLGDGSAIAKIGPWGKISADLLDIPTTPQRLERITIRHGVVIDSLAFSFIDKAGEPYNVGPWGGPRGDNKDTRSLRKSLGQLVSSQKIMSNIML
;
A
#
# COMPACT_ATOMS: atom_id res chain seq x y z
N MET A 1 -9.71 -7.66 18.90
CA MET A 1 -8.73 -8.73 18.56
C MET A 1 -8.40 -8.60 17.09
N ILE A 2 -7.11 -8.59 16.73
CA ILE A 2 -6.64 -8.55 15.33
C ILE A 2 -6.35 -10.00 14.93
N GLN A 3 -6.88 -10.45 13.80
CA GLN A 3 -6.61 -11.78 13.27
C GLN A 3 -5.89 -11.69 11.93
N HIS A 4 -4.91 -12.56 11.73
CA HIS A 4 -4.25 -12.72 10.44
C HIS A 4 -5.09 -13.64 9.56
N LYS A 5 -5.41 -13.18 8.36
CA LYS A 5 -6.13 -13.95 7.36
C LYS A 5 -5.23 -14.22 6.17
N LYS A 6 -4.97 -15.51 5.90
CA LYS A 6 -4.36 -15.95 4.65
C LYS A 6 -5.41 -15.94 3.55
N LEU A 7 -5.06 -15.34 2.41
CA LEU A 7 -5.88 -15.32 1.22
C LEU A 7 -5.11 -15.96 0.06
N LEU A 8 -5.76 -16.91 -0.59
CA LEU A 8 -5.29 -17.57 -1.80
C LEU A 8 -6.34 -17.36 -2.88
N LEU A 9 -5.97 -16.71 -3.98
CA LEU A 9 -6.86 -16.51 -5.13
C LEU A 9 -6.17 -17.01 -6.40
N HIS A 10 -6.97 -17.56 -7.30
CA HIS A 10 -6.55 -17.92 -8.65
C HIS A 10 -7.41 -17.13 -9.63
N LEU A 11 -6.79 -16.21 -10.38
CA LEU A 11 -7.47 -15.20 -11.17
C LEU A 11 -6.85 -15.08 -12.57
N TYR A 12 -7.51 -14.37 -13.47
CA TYR A 12 -7.06 -14.18 -14.85
C TYR A 12 -7.26 -12.72 -15.27
N ALA A 13 -6.16 -12.01 -15.53
CA ALA A 13 -6.18 -10.64 -16.05
C ALA A 13 -6.11 -10.63 -17.58
N TYR A 14 -6.85 -9.71 -18.19
CA TYR A 14 -6.92 -9.52 -19.63
C TYR A 14 -6.41 -8.13 -19.99
N GLN A 15 -5.33 -8.11 -20.76
CA GLN A 15 -4.75 -6.91 -21.34
C GLN A 15 -5.18 -6.85 -22.80
N ASN A 16 -5.81 -5.74 -23.20
CA ASN A 16 -6.14 -5.43 -24.59
C ASN A 16 -5.49 -4.10 -24.93
N VAL A 17 -4.56 -4.13 -25.88
CA VAL A 17 -3.75 -2.96 -26.23
C VAL A 17 -4.61 -1.85 -26.86
N GLN A 18 -4.08 -0.64 -26.89
CA GLN A 18 -4.74 0.50 -27.54
C GLN A 18 -5.08 0.23 -29.01
N LYS A 19 -6.09 0.95 -29.54
CA LYS A 19 -6.55 0.85 -30.94
C LYS A 19 -7.24 -0.48 -31.30
N THR A 20 -7.65 -1.27 -30.31
CA THR A 20 -8.63 -2.37 -30.48
C THR A 20 -10.01 -1.93 -29.97
N PRO A 21 -11.12 -2.51 -30.47
CA PRO A 21 -12.47 -2.19 -29.98
C PRO A 21 -12.62 -2.36 -28.46
N ASP A 22 -11.99 -3.40 -27.90
CA ASP A 22 -12.04 -3.75 -26.48
C ASP A 22 -10.80 -3.26 -25.70
N ALA A 23 -10.13 -2.22 -26.20
CA ALA A 23 -8.91 -1.69 -25.60
C ALA A 23 -9.16 -1.26 -24.15
N ASN A 24 -8.29 -1.71 -23.24
CA ASN A 24 -8.39 -1.39 -21.81
C ASN A 24 -7.06 -0.84 -21.25
N GLN A 25 -6.26 -0.27 -22.14
CA GLN A 25 -5.08 0.52 -21.81
C GLN A 25 -4.86 1.60 -22.87
N ALA A 26 -4.12 2.65 -22.50
CA ALA A 26 -3.76 3.75 -23.38
C ALA A 26 -2.33 4.21 -23.10
N VAL A 27 -1.53 4.38 -24.16
CA VAL A 27 -0.21 5.01 -24.07
C VAL A 27 -0.40 6.51 -23.86
N ILE A 28 0.22 7.03 -22.81
CA ILE A 28 0.20 8.45 -22.42
C ILE A 28 1.44 9.15 -22.94
N VAL A 29 2.59 8.50 -22.82
CA VAL A 29 3.88 9.00 -23.30
C VAL A 29 4.47 7.98 -24.25
N GLU A 30 4.67 8.40 -25.50
CA GLU A 30 5.40 7.63 -26.49
C GLU A 30 6.91 7.84 -26.33
N SER A 31 7.69 6.84 -26.71
CA SER A 31 9.15 6.90 -26.74
C SER A 31 9.67 6.15 -27.95
N LYS A 32 10.78 6.63 -28.51
CA LYS A 32 11.50 6.02 -29.64
C LYS A 32 12.75 5.25 -29.20
N HIS A 33 13.02 5.19 -27.90
CA HIS A 33 14.13 4.40 -27.38
C HIS A 33 13.89 2.90 -27.61
N HIS A 34 14.98 2.15 -27.75
CA HIS A 34 14.93 0.70 -27.83
C HIS A 34 14.35 0.12 -26.52
N GLU A 35 13.91 -1.14 -26.56
CA GLU A 35 13.40 -1.86 -25.37
C GLU A 35 12.18 -1.21 -24.68
N CYS A 36 11.43 -0.39 -25.42
CA CYS A 36 10.27 0.36 -24.93
C CYS A 36 10.60 1.34 -23.79
N PHE A 37 11.86 1.69 -23.57
CA PHE A 37 12.28 2.57 -22.48
C PHE A 37 11.60 3.94 -22.56
N GLY A 38 11.02 4.39 -21.44
CA GLY A 38 10.33 5.67 -21.33
C GLY A 38 8.90 5.69 -21.86
N ILE A 39 8.38 4.60 -22.44
CA ILE A 39 6.96 4.50 -22.76
C ILE A 39 6.15 4.41 -21.45
N LEU A 40 5.17 5.28 -21.28
CA LEU A 40 4.23 5.25 -20.16
C LEU A 40 2.82 4.97 -20.67
N ALA A 41 2.14 4.01 -20.05
CA ALA A 41 0.74 3.71 -20.33
C ALA A 41 -0.08 3.64 -19.06
N ALA A 42 -1.34 4.09 -19.14
CA ALA A 42 -2.35 3.77 -18.14
C ALA A 42 -3.06 2.47 -18.54
N ASN A 43 -3.41 1.66 -17.56
CA ASN A 43 -4.17 0.43 -17.74
C ASN A 43 -5.42 0.39 -16.85
N ASP A 44 -6.42 -0.34 -17.32
CA ASP A 44 -7.62 -0.79 -16.61
C ASP A 44 -7.93 -2.23 -17.02
N TRP A 45 -7.06 -3.16 -16.63
CA TRP A 45 -7.18 -4.56 -17.05
C TRP A 45 -8.32 -5.24 -16.29
N THR A 46 -9.19 -5.93 -17.01
CA THR A 46 -10.26 -6.72 -16.42
C THR A 46 -9.71 -8.02 -15.83
N VAL A 47 -10.19 -8.41 -14.65
CA VAL A 47 -9.72 -9.59 -13.91
C VAL A 47 -10.90 -10.50 -13.57
N TYR A 48 -10.79 -11.76 -13.96
CA TYR A 48 -11.83 -12.78 -13.85
C TYR A 48 -11.44 -13.91 -12.89
N ASP A 49 -12.45 -14.61 -12.35
CA ASP A 49 -12.29 -15.80 -11.49
C ASP A 49 -11.99 -17.11 -12.24
N GLY A 50 -12.04 -17.07 -13.58
CA GLY A 50 -11.80 -18.23 -14.43
C GLY A 50 -11.32 -17.83 -15.84
N PRO A 51 -10.81 -18.79 -16.63
CA PRO A 51 -10.29 -18.53 -17.97
C PRO A 51 -11.33 -18.64 -19.10
N GLY A 52 -12.56 -19.10 -18.78
CA GLY A 52 -13.61 -19.42 -19.76
C GLY A 52 -14.64 -18.31 -19.96
N HIS A 53 -15.49 -18.46 -20.99
CA HIS A 53 -16.52 -17.48 -21.37
C HIS A 53 -17.57 -17.19 -20.28
N ASN A 54 -17.76 -18.12 -19.33
CA ASN A 54 -18.69 -17.97 -18.21
C ASN A 54 -18.01 -17.44 -16.93
N ALA A 55 -16.74 -17.04 -17.02
CA ALA A 55 -16.02 -16.48 -15.88
C ALA A 55 -16.61 -15.13 -15.48
N ASN A 56 -16.62 -14.85 -14.19
CA ASN A 56 -17.16 -13.61 -13.65
C ASN A 56 -16.07 -12.57 -13.55
N LEU A 57 -16.39 -11.33 -13.93
CA LEU A 57 -15.54 -10.18 -13.65
C LEU A 57 -15.52 -9.95 -12.13
N VAL A 58 -14.35 -10.09 -11.52
CA VAL A 58 -14.20 -9.97 -10.07
C VAL A 58 -13.37 -8.78 -9.62
N ALA A 59 -12.50 -8.27 -10.48
CA ALA A 59 -11.72 -7.09 -10.20
C ALA A 59 -11.33 -6.34 -11.48
N HIS A 60 -10.92 -5.10 -11.30
CA HIS A 60 -10.18 -4.33 -12.28
C HIS A 60 -8.77 -4.09 -11.74
N ALA A 61 -7.75 -4.12 -12.60
CA ALA A 61 -6.38 -3.72 -12.29
C ALA A 61 -6.06 -2.40 -12.99
N HIS A 62 -6.21 -1.30 -12.25
CA HIS A 62 -6.14 0.06 -12.79
C HIS A 62 -4.98 0.84 -12.17
N GLY A 63 -4.16 1.39 -13.05
CA GLY A 63 -2.87 1.97 -12.70
C GLY A 63 -2.06 2.30 -13.94
N LEU A 64 -0.76 2.07 -13.87
CA LEU A 64 0.19 2.39 -14.92
C LEU A 64 1.26 1.32 -15.09
N HIS A 65 1.86 1.32 -16.27
CA HIS A 65 3.12 0.64 -16.54
C HIS A 65 4.08 1.49 -17.34
N LEU A 66 5.37 1.39 -17.02
CA LEU A 66 6.46 2.21 -17.56
C LEU A 66 7.60 1.33 -18.06
N GLY A 67 8.04 1.53 -19.30
CA GLY A 67 9.27 0.89 -19.79
C GLY A 67 10.47 1.45 -19.03
N ALA A 68 11.05 0.65 -18.13
CA ALA A 68 11.96 1.12 -17.08
C ALA A 68 13.39 0.60 -17.23
N SER A 69 13.71 -0.08 -18.33
CA SER A 69 15.03 -0.67 -18.58
C SER A 69 15.53 -0.29 -19.98
N MET A 70 16.79 0.15 -20.07
CA MET A 70 17.47 0.41 -21.35
C MET A 70 18.16 -0.83 -21.93
N ALA A 71 18.34 -1.89 -21.12
CA ALA A 71 19.14 -3.06 -21.51
C ALA A 71 18.29 -4.21 -22.10
N LYS A 72 17.02 -4.27 -21.74
CA LYS A 72 16.03 -5.26 -22.20
C LYS A 72 14.62 -4.77 -21.89
N GLU A 73 13.63 -5.20 -22.66
CA GLU A 73 12.23 -4.86 -22.44
C GLU A 73 11.76 -5.30 -21.04
N ASN A 74 11.57 -4.33 -20.16
CA ASN A 74 11.06 -4.52 -18.81
C ASN A 74 10.13 -3.38 -18.42
N TRP A 75 8.90 -3.74 -18.07
CA TRP A 75 7.87 -2.81 -17.65
C TRP A 75 7.79 -2.79 -16.14
N PHE A 76 7.95 -1.62 -15.53
CA PHE A 76 7.57 -1.40 -14.13
C PHE A 76 6.05 -1.29 -14.06
N ILE A 77 5.44 -2.17 -13.27
CA ILE A 77 3.99 -2.25 -13.04
C ILE A 77 3.65 -1.60 -11.71
N CYS A 78 2.64 -0.73 -11.70
CA CYS A 78 2.06 -0.18 -10.48
C CYS A 78 0.56 0.01 -10.65
N PHE A 79 -0.26 -0.78 -9.94
CA PHE A 79 -1.71 -0.67 -10.04
C PHE A 79 -2.43 -0.99 -8.74
N ASN A 80 -3.69 -0.57 -8.70
CA ASN A 80 -4.67 -1.03 -7.72
C ASN A 80 -5.48 -2.17 -8.34
N MET A 81 -5.55 -3.32 -7.69
CA MET A 81 -6.52 -4.37 -8.05
C MET A 81 -7.76 -4.17 -7.21
N VAL A 82 -8.80 -3.53 -7.76
CA VAL A 82 -10.05 -3.21 -7.05
C VAL A 82 -11.09 -4.27 -7.37
N PHE A 83 -11.62 -4.91 -6.33
CA PHE A 83 -12.61 -5.97 -6.48
C PHE A 83 -14.01 -5.38 -6.67
N VAL A 84 -14.78 -5.94 -7.59
CA VAL A 84 -16.08 -5.42 -8.04
C VAL A 84 -17.22 -6.44 -7.99
N ASP A 85 -16.94 -7.71 -7.66
CA ASP A 85 -17.98 -8.74 -7.58
C ASP A 85 -18.91 -8.52 -6.38
N GLN A 86 -20.08 -7.94 -6.66
CA GLN A 86 -21.13 -7.63 -5.68
C GLN A 86 -21.64 -8.84 -4.90
N ARG A 87 -21.40 -10.07 -5.38
CA ARG A 87 -21.76 -11.32 -4.68
C ARG A 87 -20.77 -11.65 -3.56
N ASN A 88 -19.64 -10.93 -3.50
CA ASN A 88 -18.57 -11.19 -2.56
C ASN A 88 -18.28 -9.96 -1.69
N ARG A 89 -17.91 -10.24 -0.42
CA ARG A 89 -17.53 -9.24 0.60
C ARG A 89 -16.31 -8.38 0.22
N PHE A 90 -15.60 -8.73 -0.84
CA PHE A 90 -14.42 -7.99 -1.31
C PHE A 90 -14.75 -6.76 -2.15
N THR A 91 -16.01 -6.56 -2.55
CA THR A 91 -16.42 -5.40 -3.35
C THR A 91 -15.90 -4.08 -2.75
N GLY A 92 -15.22 -3.27 -3.57
CA GLY A 92 -14.60 -2.00 -3.18
C GLY A 92 -13.28 -2.12 -2.40
N SER A 93 -12.90 -3.32 -1.97
CA SER A 93 -11.58 -3.59 -1.39
C SER A 93 -10.53 -3.71 -2.48
N SER A 94 -9.27 -3.39 -2.17
CA SER A 94 -8.21 -3.43 -3.19
C SER A 94 -6.87 -3.91 -2.67
N PHE A 95 -6.09 -4.56 -3.54
CA PHE A 95 -4.65 -4.73 -3.36
C PHE A 95 -3.88 -3.56 -3.99
N LYS A 96 -2.75 -3.21 -3.38
CA LYS A 96 -1.75 -2.29 -3.92
C LYS A 96 -0.59 -3.13 -4.45
N VAL A 97 -0.36 -3.09 -5.76
CA VAL A 97 0.54 -4.02 -6.44
C VAL A 97 1.65 -3.27 -7.16
N MET A 98 2.89 -3.73 -6.99
CA MET A 98 4.05 -3.21 -7.71
C MET A 98 5.00 -4.35 -8.12
N GLY A 99 5.68 -4.22 -9.24
CA GLY A 99 6.74 -5.15 -9.63
C GLY A 99 7.17 -5.01 -11.08
N ASP A 100 8.03 -5.93 -11.52
CA ASP A 100 8.52 -5.97 -12.89
C ASP A 100 7.68 -6.89 -13.78
N PHE A 101 7.60 -6.54 -15.05
CA PHE A 101 6.95 -7.33 -16.09
C PHE A 101 7.82 -7.32 -17.34
N GLN A 102 8.69 -8.33 -17.43
CA GLN A 102 9.60 -8.49 -18.56
C GLN A 102 8.82 -8.90 -19.81
N GLY A 103 9.11 -8.28 -20.96
CA GLY A 103 8.40 -8.52 -22.22
C GLY A 103 8.44 -9.99 -22.67
N ILE A 104 9.64 -10.58 -22.65
CA ILE A 104 9.92 -11.95 -23.12
C ILE A 104 9.73 -13.04 -22.06
N ALA A 105 9.68 -12.70 -20.77
CA ALA A 105 9.51 -13.71 -19.73
C ALA A 105 8.03 -14.14 -19.65
N HIS A 106 7.78 -15.45 -19.56
CA HIS A 106 6.42 -15.99 -19.45
C HIS A 106 5.88 -15.98 -18.02
N ASN A 107 6.72 -15.75 -17.02
CA ASN A 107 6.34 -15.76 -15.61
C ASN A 107 7.16 -14.76 -14.79
N GLY A 108 6.65 -14.44 -13.62
CA GLY A 108 7.30 -13.56 -12.65
C GLY A 108 6.42 -13.36 -11.42
N GLU A 109 6.82 -12.42 -10.57
CA GLU A 109 6.10 -12.09 -9.34
C GLU A 109 5.93 -10.57 -9.21
N TRP A 110 4.76 -10.17 -8.73
CA TRP A 110 4.51 -8.81 -8.25
C TRP A 110 4.30 -8.81 -6.74
N ALA A 111 4.78 -7.78 -6.07
CA ALA A 111 4.59 -7.59 -4.64
C ALA A 111 3.22 -6.97 -4.37
N ILE A 112 2.53 -7.51 -3.36
CA ILE A 112 1.40 -6.85 -2.70
C ILE A 112 2.00 -6.06 -1.54
N VAL A 113 2.02 -4.75 -1.68
CA VAL A 113 2.64 -3.84 -0.70
C VAL A 113 1.64 -3.22 0.27
N GLY A 114 0.35 -3.47 0.05
CA GLY A 114 -0.73 -2.95 0.88
C GLY A 114 -2.10 -3.35 0.35
N GLY A 115 -3.14 -2.87 1.04
CA GLY A 115 -4.51 -2.99 0.57
C GLY A 115 -5.48 -2.12 1.36
N THR A 116 -6.73 -2.10 0.91
CA THR A 116 -7.84 -1.33 1.50
C THR A 116 -9.03 -2.23 1.80
N GLY A 117 -9.93 -1.79 2.68
CA GLY A 117 -11.13 -2.53 3.04
C GLY A 117 -10.79 -3.87 3.69
N GLU A 118 -11.34 -4.95 3.14
CA GLU A 118 -11.08 -6.34 3.57
C GLU A 118 -9.62 -6.78 3.42
N PHE A 119 -8.83 -6.02 2.66
CA PHE A 119 -7.40 -6.25 2.44
C PHE A 119 -6.53 -5.23 3.16
N ALA A 120 -7.05 -4.54 4.18
CA ALA A 120 -6.24 -3.65 5.00
C ALA A 120 -4.99 -4.38 5.53
N TYR A 121 -3.83 -3.73 5.39
CA TYR A 121 -2.51 -4.29 5.74
C TYR A 121 -2.12 -5.54 4.94
N ALA A 122 -2.69 -5.73 3.75
CA ALA A 122 -2.30 -6.85 2.89
C ALA A 122 -0.81 -6.79 2.54
N GLN A 123 -0.11 -7.89 2.76
CA GLN A 123 1.26 -8.11 2.29
C GLN A 123 1.33 -9.48 1.62
N GLY A 124 2.11 -9.61 0.55
CA GLY A 124 2.22 -10.88 -0.15
C GLY A 124 2.74 -10.76 -1.58
N VAL A 125 2.42 -11.76 -2.38
CA VAL A 125 2.89 -11.88 -3.76
C VAL A 125 1.75 -12.28 -4.70
N ILE A 126 1.84 -11.83 -5.93
CA ILE A 126 1.06 -12.31 -7.07
C ILE A 126 2.06 -12.95 -8.02
N ALA A 127 2.10 -14.28 -8.07
CA ALA A 127 2.83 -14.98 -9.10
C ALA A 127 1.99 -14.95 -10.39
N PHE A 128 2.58 -14.51 -11.50
CA PHE A 128 1.88 -14.41 -12.76
C PHE A 128 2.47 -15.33 -13.83
N ARG A 129 1.62 -15.76 -14.76
CA ARG A 129 2.00 -16.52 -15.95
C ARG A 129 1.24 -16.00 -17.17
N LYS A 130 1.96 -15.64 -18.23
CA LYS A 130 1.37 -15.31 -19.54
C LYS A 130 0.90 -16.60 -20.19
N THR A 131 -0.42 -16.76 -20.35
CA THR A 131 -1.04 -17.98 -20.91
C THR A 131 -1.50 -17.80 -22.36
N GLN A 132 -1.63 -16.55 -22.81
CA GLN A 132 -1.88 -16.18 -24.19
C GLN A 132 -1.25 -14.81 -24.41
N GLN A 133 -0.52 -14.63 -25.50
CA GLN A 133 0.08 -13.36 -25.86
C GLN A 133 0.03 -13.20 -27.38
N SER A 134 -0.53 -12.09 -27.83
CA SER A 134 -0.51 -11.63 -29.21
C SER A 134 -0.12 -10.15 -29.22
N GLU A 135 0.05 -9.57 -30.41
CA GLU A 135 0.27 -8.12 -30.54
C GLU A 135 -0.90 -7.29 -29.98
N ARG A 136 -2.10 -7.87 -29.88
CA ARG A 136 -3.33 -7.16 -29.55
C ARG A 136 -3.85 -7.43 -28.15
N ASN A 137 -3.56 -8.61 -27.62
CA ASN A 137 -4.07 -9.03 -26.32
C ASN A 137 -3.09 -9.95 -25.58
N ALA A 138 -3.20 -9.94 -24.26
CA ALA A 138 -2.54 -10.90 -23.41
C ALA A 138 -3.49 -11.37 -22.30
N ARG A 139 -3.44 -12.68 -22.02
CA ARG A 139 -4.09 -13.28 -20.86
C ARG A 139 -3.02 -13.67 -19.84
N ILE A 140 -3.14 -13.11 -18.66
CA ILE A 140 -2.18 -13.26 -17.56
C ILE A 140 -2.90 -14.01 -16.43
N GLU A 141 -2.49 -15.24 -16.19
CA GLU A 141 -2.94 -16.02 -15.05
C GLU A 141 -2.24 -15.55 -13.78
N LEU A 142 -2.98 -15.39 -12.69
CA LEU A 142 -2.52 -14.81 -11.44
C LEU A 142 -2.78 -15.78 -10.28
N HIS A 143 -1.74 -16.03 -9.49
CA HIS A 143 -1.79 -16.79 -8.24
C HIS A 143 -1.47 -15.85 -7.09
N VAL A 144 -2.52 -15.37 -6.43
CA VAL A 144 -2.42 -14.41 -5.32
C VAL A 144 -2.20 -15.16 -4.01
N ARG A 145 -1.17 -14.77 -3.27
CA ARG A 145 -0.88 -15.23 -1.92
C ARG A 145 -0.68 -14.02 -1.02
N ALA A 146 -1.69 -13.68 -0.23
CA ALA A 146 -1.68 -12.51 0.62
C ALA A 146 -1.98 -12.85 2.08
N MET A 147 -1.37 -12.11 3.00
CA MET A 147 -1.71 -12.05 4.41
C MET A 147 -2.35 -10.70 4.68
N CYS A 148 -3.57 -10.68 5.20
CA CYS A 148 -4.31 -9.46 5.54
C CYS A 148 -4.66 -9.46 7.03
N LEU A 149 -4.92 -8.28 7.59
CA LEU A 149 -5.47 -8.17 8.94
C LEU A 149 -6.99 -8.06 8.87
N SER A 150 -7.68 -8.95 9.57
CA SER A 150 -9.12 -8.83 9.79
C SER A 150 -9.37 -8.12 11.12
N PHE A 151 -10.09 -7.00 11.03
CA PHE A 151 -10.59 -6.27 12.17
C PHE A 151 -12.05 -6.64 12.38
N LEU A 152 -12.43 -7.03 13.59
CA LEU A 152 -13.83 -7.33 13.94
C LEU A 152 -14.76 -6.11 13.82
N ARG A 153 -14.20 -4.89 13.65
CA ARG A 153 -14.94 -3.66 13.35
C ARG A 153 -14.40 -3.04 12.05
N PRO A 154 -15.26 -2.68 11.08
CA PRO A 154 -14.83 -1.99 9.87
C PRO A 154 -14.12 -0.66 10.22
N LEU A 155 -12.94 -0.42 9.65
CA LEU A 155 -12.22 0.86 9.85
C LEU A 155 -13.00 2.09 9.37
N LEU A 156 -14.02 1.89 8.52
CA LEU A 156 -14.92 2.93 8.05
C LEU A 156 -16.11 3.21 8.99
N SER A 157 -16.31 2.39 10.03
CA SER A 157 -17.27 2.68 11.11
C SER A 157 -16.66 3.53 12.22
N LEU A 158 -15.45 4.07 12.03
CA LEU A 158 -14.77 4.98 12.97
C LEU A 158 -15.36 6.41 12.96
N GLY A 159 -16.66 6.53 12.69
CA GLY A 159 -17.43 7.75 12.94
C GLY A 159 -17.82 7.91 14.41
N ASP A 160 -17.57 6.91 15.25
CA ASP A 160 -17.90 6.95 16.67
C ASP A 160 -16.67 6.60 17.53
N GLY A 161 -15.81 7.60 17.73
CA GLY A 161 -15.03 7.86 18.95
C GLY A 161 -14.16 6.79 19.64
N SER A 162 -13.99 5.55 19.16
CA SER A 162 -13.43 4.51 20.05
C SER A 162 -12.72 3.33 19.38
N ALA A 163 -11.62 3.59 18.68
CA ALA A 163 -10.46 2.67 18.70
C ALA A 163 -9.24 3.34 18.07
N ILE A 164 -8.33 3.85 18.90
CA ILE A 164 -6.97 4.10 18.45
C ILE A 164 -6.30 2.73 18.35
N ALA A 165 -6.05 2.28 17.12
CA ALA A 165 -5.30 1.08 16.86
C ALA A 165 -3.80 1.41 16.99
N LYS A 166 -3.18 0.93 18.06
CA LYS A 166 -1.72 0.95 18.18
C LYS A 166 -1.15 -0.14 17.27
N ILE A 167 -0.26 0.25 16.35
CA ILE A 167 0.42 -0.68 15.44
C ILE A 167 1.86 -0.82 15.90
N GLY A 168 2.20 -2.01 16.40
CA GLY A 168 3.57 -2.41 16.71
C GLY A 168 4.25 -1.68 17.88
N PRO A 169 5.35 -2.24 18.39
CA PRO A 169 6.33 -1.52 19.21
C PRO A 169 7.15 -0.55 18.36
N TRP A 170 7.55 0.60 18.92
CA TRP A 170 8.32 1.63 18.20
C TRP A 170 9.68 1.87 18.86
N GLY A 171 10.76 1.63 18.10
CA GLY A 171 12.13 2.08 18.42
C GLY A 171 13.06 1.10 19.16
N LYS A 172 14.25 0.92 18.54
CA LYS A 172 15.53 0.27 18.89
C LYS A 172 15.67 -1.28 18.82
N ILE A 173 16.86 -1.68 18.34
CA ILE A 173 17.43 -3.04 18.17
C ILE A 173 17.89 -3.68 19.51
N SER A 174 17.71 -3.01 20.65
CA SER A 174 17.97 -3.63 21.97
C SER A 174 16.68 -4.21 22.53
N ALA A 175 16.76 -5.38 23.16
CA ALA A 175 15.69 -6.33 23.49
C ALA A 175 14.47 -5.82 24.31
N ASP A 176 14.35 -4.53 24.60
CA ASP A 176 13.27 -3.96 25.40
C ASP A 176 12.28 -3.18 24.52
N LEU A 177 11.01 -3.60 24.58
CA LEU A 177 9.90 -2.97 23.86
C LEU A 177 9.54 -1.64 24.54
N LEU A 178 9.67 -0.54 23.80
CA LEU A 178 9.20 0.77 24.26
C LEU A 178 7.73 0.96 23.88
N ASP A 179 6.91 1.31 24.88
CA ASP A 179 5.48 1.54 24.74
C ASP A 179 5.01 2.81 25.45
N ILE A 180 3.85 3.29 25.05
CA ILE A 180 3.08 4.35 25.70
C ILE A 180 2.23 3.72 26.81
N PRO A 181 2.20 4.30 28.02
CA PRO A 181 1.57 3.67 29.19
C PRO A 181 0.04 3.55 29.11
N THR A 182 -0.62 4.29 28.22
CA THR A 182 -2.08 4.34 28.11
C THR A 182 -2.53 4.64 26.69
N THR A 183 -3.85 4.58 26.45
CA THR A 183 -4.44 4.97 25.17
C THR A 183 -4.48 6.49 25.04
N PRO A 184 -3.70 7.10 24.13
CA PRO A 184 -3.77 8.54 23.90
C PRO A 184 -5.14 8.92 23.37
N GLN A 185 -5.64 10.12 23.67
CA GLN A 185 -6.87 10.70 23.09
C GLN A 185 -6.54 11.93 22.25
N ARG A 186 -5.65 12.80 22.73
CA ARG A 186 -5.28 14.05 22.07
C ARG A 186 -3.78 14.30 22.15
N LEU A 187 -3.11 14.33 21.00
CA LEU A 187 -1.69 14.70 20.92
C LEU A 187 -1.54 16.21 21.17
N GLU A 188 -0.63 16.59 22.07
CA GLU A 188 -0.36 17.98 22.43
C GLU A 188 0.96 18.50 21.84
N ARG A 189 2.00 17.65 21.81
CA ARG A 189 3.32 18.02 21.30
C ARG A 189 4.04 16.83 20.71
N ILE A 190 4.77 17.09 19.62
CA ILE A 190 5.86 16.24 19.18
C ILE A 190 7.14 17.03 19.38
N THR A 191 8.11 16.44 20.06
CA THR A 191 9.45 17.00 20.26
C THR A 191 10.44 16.16 19.46
N ILE A 192 11.13 16.82 18.53
CA ILE A 192 12.13 16.21 17.66
C ILE A 192 13.48 16.78 18.07
N ARG A 193 14.40 15.88 18.47
CA ARG A 193 15.81 16.21 18.60
C ARG A 193 16.53 15.78 17.34
N HIS A 194 17.30 16.68 16.75
CA HIS A 194 18.00 16.42 15.49
C HIS A 194 19.35 17.14 15.43
N GLY A 195 20.25 16.54 14.65
CA GLY A 195 21.45 17.16 14.10
C GLY A 195 21.41 17.08 12.57
N VAL A 196 22.34 16.34 11.97
CA VAL A 196 22.30 15.98 10.52
C VAL A 196 21.16 15.01 10.23
N VAL A 197 20.81 14.16 11.19
CA VAL A 197 19.67 13.23 11.15
C VAL A 197 18.76 13.49 12.35
N ILE A 198 17.58 12.87 12.38
CA ILE A 198 16.75 12.84 13.58
C ILE A 198 17.45 11.91 14.59
N ASP A 199 17.66 12.39 15.81
CA ASP A 199 18.35 11.63 16.86
C ASP A 199 17.35 10.92 17.77
N SER A 200 16.24 11.59 18.09
CA SER A 200 15.18 11.04 18.93
C SER A 200 13.87 11.79 18.82
N LEU A 201 12.77 11.08 19.10
CA LEU A 201 11.42 11.62 19.18
C LEU A 201 10.86 11.50 20.60
N ALA A 202 10.14 12.52 21.06
CA ALA A 202 9.33 12.49 22.27
C ALA A 202 7.92 13.04 21.99
N PHE A 203 6.94 12.60 22.76
CA PHE A 203 5.54 12.96 22.56
C PHE A 203 4.92 13.42 23.89
N SER A 204 4.04 14.42 23.81
CA SER A 204 3.11 14.73 24.90
C SER A 204 1.67 14.59 24.42
N PHE A 205 0.82 13.94 25.21
CA PHE A 205 -0.57 13.69 24.86
C PHE A 205 -1.47 13.66 26.10
N ILE A 206 -2.76 13.88 25.91
CA ILE A 206 -3.81 13.65 26.89
C ILE A 206 -4.45 12.30 26.62
N ASP A 207 -4.65 11.47 27.64
CA ASP A 207 -5.34 10.19 27.52
C ASP A 207 -6.88 10.35 27.54
N LYS A 208 -7.61 9.23 27.52
CA LYS A 208 -9.09 9.27 27.57
C LYS A 208 -9.68 9.78 28.88
N ALA A 209 -8.92 9.72 29.98
CA ALA A 209 -9.33 10.25 31.27
C ALA A 209 -9.07 11.76 31.40
N GLY A 210 -8.38 12.36 30.43
CA GLY A 210 -7.98 13.77 30.48
C GLY A 210 -6.60 13.97 31.10
N GLU A 211 -5.86 12.90 31.40
CA GLU A 211 -4.56 12.97 32.06
C GLU A 211 -3.42 13.21 31.06
N PRO A 212 -2.48 14.12 31.37
CA PRO A 212 -1.35 14.41 30.50
C PRO A 212 -0.20 13.39 30.68
N TYR A 213 0.39 12.98 29.57
CA TYR A 213 1.54 12.09 29.52
C TYR A 213 2.64 12.70 28.67
N ASN A 214 3.89 12.44 29.08
CA ASN A 214 5.09 12.72 28.29
C ASN A 214 5.86 11.40 28.14
N VAL A 215 6.17 11.02 26.90
CA VAL A 215 6.87 9.77 26.58
C VAL A 215 8.06 10.03 25.66
N GLY A 216 9.09 9.20 25.78
CA GLY A 216 10.39 9.43 25.14
C GLY A 216 11.32 10.30 26.00
N PRO A 217 12.45 10.77 25.44
CA PRO A 217 12.86 10.61 24.05
C PRO A 217 13.25 9.17 23.70
N TRP A 218 12.72 8.67 22.58
CA TRP A 218 13.09 7.38 22.00
C TRP A 218 14.06 7.63 20.84
N GLY A 219 15.28 7.11 20.96
CA GLY A 219 16.36 7.33 20.01
C GLY A 219 17.75 7.32 20.67
N GLY A 220 18.78 7.65 19.90
CA GLY A 220 20.17 7.60 20.33
C GLY A 220 20.73 8.94 20.83
N PRO A 221 21.83 8.95 21.59
CA PRO A 221 22.51 10.17 22.04
C PRO A 221 23.42 10.82 20.98
N ARG A 222 23.55 10.24 19.77
CA ARG A 222 24.58 10.60 18.78
C ARG A 222 24.19 11.81 17.94
N GLY A 223 24.96 12.90 18.06
CA GLY A 223 24.90 14.09 17.21
C GLY A 223 25.56 15.29 17.90
N ASP A 224 26.55 15.93 17.29
CA ASP A 224 27.37 16.99 17.93
C ASP A 224 26.77 18.41 17.81
N ASN A 225 25.72 18.58 17.00
CA ASN A 225 24.90 19.80 16.92
C ASN A 225 23.45 19.44 17.26
N LYS A 226 22.97 19.83 18.44
CA LYS A 226 21.68 19.39 18.99
C LYS A 226 20.68 20.53 19.02
N ASP A 227 19.82 20.59 18.01
CA ASP A 227 18.64 21.44 18.05
C ASP A 227 17.41 20.62 18.49
N THR A 228 16.52 21.26 19.24
CA THR A 228 15.25 20.68 19.66
C THR A 228 14.11 21.52 19.11
N ARG A 229 13.25 20.92 18.28
CA ARG A 229 12.03 21.57 17.81
C ARG A 229 10.80 20.90 18.38
N SER A 230 9.87 21.71 18.84
CA SER A 230 8.58 21.27 19.36
C SER A 230 7.47 21.73 18.44
N LEU A 231 6.74 20.79 17.89
CA LEU A 231 5.56 21.04 17.08
C LEU A 231 4.32 20.92 17.97
N ARG A 232 3.53 21.99 18.02
CA ARG A 232 2.23 22.04 18.68
C ARG A 232 1.17 22.33 17.64
N LYS A 233 -0.03 21.78 17.81
CA LYS A 233 -1.17 22.14 16.96
C LYS A 233 -1.56 23.59 17.21
N SER A 234 -1.60 24.43 16.17
CA SER A 234 -2.19 25.78 16.26
C SER A 234 -3.71 25.69 16.21
N LEU A 235 -4.40 26.51 17.01
CA LEU A 235 -5.85 26.49 17.21
C LEU A 235 -6.70 26.97 16.00
N GLY A 236 -6.15 26.97 14.79
CA GLY A 236 -6.76 27.62 13.61
C GLY A 236 -7.05 26.74 12.38
N GLN A 237 -6.79 25.44 12.38
CA GLN A 237 -7.14 24.57 11.24
C GLN A 237 -7.86 23.29 11.70
N LEU A 238 -9.15 23.24 11.38
CA LEU A 238 -10.07 22.16 11.69
C LEU A 238 -10.06 21.12 10.55
N VAL A 239 -8.95 20.40 10.34
CA VAL A 239 -8.95 19.18 9.51
C VAL A 239 -7.91 18.17 10.05
N SER A 240 -8.40 16.99 10.41
CA SER A 240 -7.70 15.71 10.67
C SER A 240 -6.29 15.76 11.28
N SER A 241 -6.19 15.77 12.62
CA SER A 241 -4.91 15.58 13.33
C SER A 241 -4.68 14.14 13.83
N GLN A 242 -5.32 13.14 13.22
CA GLN A 242 -5.12 11.73 13.57
C GLN A 242 -4.16 10.98 12.62
N LYS A 243 -3.45 11.69 11.73
CA LYS A 243 -2.59 11.08 10.70
C LYS A 243 -1.10 11.44 10.76
N ILE A 244 -0.64 12.14 11.79
CA ILE A 244 0.77 12.56 11.89
C ILE A 244 1.65 11.49 12.57
N MET A 245 1.07 10.47 13.19
CA MET A 245 1.83 9.43 13.92
C MET A 245 2.21 8.21 13.06
N SER A 246 2.15 8.29 11.73
CA SER A 246 2.31 7.11 10.86
C SER A 246 3.50 7.11 9.91
N ASN A 247 4.41 8.09 9.92
CA ASN A 247 5.60 8.07 9.05
C ASN A 247 6.70 9.00 9.55
N ILE A 248 7.64 8.53 10.38
CA ILE A 248 9.00 9.08 10.49
C ILE A 248 9.96 7.93 10.86
N MET A 249 11.12 7.91 10.19
CA MET A 249 12.31 7.04 10.30
C MET A 249 12.31 5.72 9.52
N LEU A 250 12.67 5.85 8.23
CA LEU A 250 13.81 5.08 7.69
C LEU A 250 15.11 5.71 8.19
#